data_AF-A0A7C3QX95-F1
#
_entry.id   AF-A0A7C3QX95-F1
#
_cell.length_a   1.000
_cell.length_b   1.000
_cell.length_c   1.000
_cell.angle_alpha   90.00
_cell.angle_beta   90.00
_cell.angle_gamma   90.00
#
_symmetry.space_group_name_H-M   'P 1'
#
loop_
_entity.id
_entity.type
_entity.pdbx_description
1 polymer ?
#
loop_
_entity_poly.entity_id
_entity_poly.type
_entity_poly.pdbx_seq_one_letter_code
_entity_poly.pdbx_strand_id
1 'polypeptide(L)'
;DGRIADIKYRTFGCAAAIASSSIASEMVKGQPLEVAAKLTDEDVAAALGGLPEAKMHCSNLAASALHLALEVYYQKHPEARPKG
;
A
#
# COMPACT_ATOMS: atom_id res chain seq x y z
N ASP A 1 -13.02 -1.53 -14.31
CA ASP A 1 -13.66 -0.92 -13.12
C ASP A 1 -12.73 -0.08 -12.23
N GLY A 2 -11.47 0.15 -12.60
CA GLY A 2 -10.57 1.01 -11.80
C GLY A 2 -10.34 0.52 -10.36
N ARG A 3 -10.46 -0.79 -10.13
CA ARG A 3 -10.33 -1.45 -8.82
C ARG A 3 -9.23 -2.49 -8.84
N ILE A 4 -8.61 -2.72 -7.69
CA ILE A 4 -7.59 -3.74 -7.49
C ILE A 4 -8.28 -5.10 -7.36
N ALA A 5 -8.29 -5.89 -8.44
CA ALA A 5 -8.91 -7.22 -8.45
C ALA A 5 -8.15 -8.24 -7.59
N ASP A 6 -6.81 -8.20 -7.65
CA ASP A 6 -5.93 -9.03 -6.83
C ASP A 6 -4.66 -8.25 -6.50
N ILE A 7 -4.02 -8.59 -5.38
CA ILE A 7 -2.78 -7.99 -4.94
C ILE A 7 -1.88 -9.05 -4.34
N LYS A 8 -0.60 -8.98 -4.69
CA LYS A 8 0.45 -9.87 -4.17
C LYS A 8 1.65 -9.03 -3.80
N TYR A 9 2.28 -9.39 -2.69
CA TYR A 9 3.48 -8.74 -2.21
C TYR A 9 4.59 -9.77 -2.00
N ARG A 10 5.82 -9.31 -2.13
CA ARG A 10 7.01 -10.05 -1.73
C ARG A 10 7.86 -9.09 -0.91
N THR A 11 8.05 -9.41 0.36
CA THR A 11 8.77 -8.56 1.31
C THR A 11 9.87 -9.37 1.97
N PHE A 12 11.00 -8.71 2.23
CA PHE A 12 12.14 -9.26 2.95
C PHE A 12 12.43 -8.32 4.11
N GLY A 13 12.32 -8.81 5.33
CA GLY A 13 12.52 -7.95 6.50
C GLY A 13 12.07 -8.60 7.79
N CYS A 14 12.04 -7.78 8.84
CA CYS A 14 11.56 -8.21 10.16
C CYS A 14 10.06 -8.51 10.16
N ALA A 15 9.57 -9.14 11.22
CA ALA A 15 8.15 -9.48 11.37
C ALA A 15 7.21 -8.28 11.19
N ALA A 16 7.64 -7.07 11.58
CA ALA A 16 6.88 -5.84 11.38
C ALA A 16 6.70 -5.49 9.89
N ALA A 17 7.72 -5.70 9.05
CA ALA A 17 7.64 -5.48 7.62
C ALA A 17 6.67 -6.47 6.95
N ILE A 18 6.73 -7.75 7.37
CA ILE A 18 5.81 -8.79 6.89
C ILE A 18 4.36 -8.47 7.28
N ALA A 19 4.13 -8.09 8.54
CA ALA A 19 2.81 -7.71 9.05
C ALA A 19 2.26 -6.46 8.34
N SER A 20 3.11 -5.45 8.12
CA SER A 20 2.73 -4.21 7.42
C SER A 20 2.35 -4.49 5.96
N SER A 21 3.14 -5.30 5.24
CA SER A 21 2.80 -5.68 3.85
C SER A 21 1.51 -6.51 3.77
N SER A 22 1.30 -7.40 4.74
CA SER A 22 0.07 -8.20 4.83
C SER A 22 -1.17 -7.33 5.00
N ILE A 23 -1.18 -6.46 6.03
CA ILE A 23 -2.30 -5.56 6.31
C ILE A 23 -2.54 -4.59 5.15
N ALA A 24 -1.48 -3.95 4.64
CA ALA A 24 -1.61 -3.01 3.52
C ALA A 24 -2.25 -3.69 2.30
N SER A 25 -1.91 -4.95 2.02
CA SER A 25 -2.50 -5.69 0.90
C SER A 25 -4.00 -5.94 1.08
N GLU A 26 -4.42 -6.33 2.28
CA GLU A 26 -5.84 -6.55 2.59
C GLU A 26 -6.64 -5.23 2.59
N MET A 27 -6.03 -4.12 3.02
CA MET A 27 -6.67 -2.80 3.02
C MET A 27 -7.04 -2.31 1.61
N VAL A 28 -6.24 -2.65 0.60
CA VAL A 28 -6.42 -2.12 -0.76
C VAL A 28 -7.03 -3.13 -1.73
N LYS A 29 -7.10 -4.41 -1.37
CA LYS A 29 -7.74 -5.44 -2.18
C LYS A 29 -9.23 -5.12 -2.39
N GLY A 30 -9.67 -5.10 -3.64
CA GLY A 30 -11.04 -4.73 -4.02
C GLY A 30 -11.38 -3.23 -3.97
N GLN A 31 -10.46 -2.40 -3.44
CA GLN A 31 -10.62 -0.96 -3.40
C GLN A 31 -10.37 -0.32 -4.77
N PRO A 32 -10.94 0.87 -5.03
CA PRO A 32 -10.56 1.72 -6.16
C PRO A 32 -9.08 2.11 -6.11
N LEU A 33 -8.45 2.28 -7.28
CA LEU A 33 -7.07 2.74 -7.40
C LEU A 33 -6.82 4.07 -6.68
N GLU A 34 -7.82 4.96 -6.67
CA GLU A 34 -7.78 6.25 -5.97
C GLU A 34 -7.67 6.11 -4.45
N VAL A 35 -8.32 5.09 -3.87
CA VAL A 35 -8.25 4.81 -2.43
C VAL A 35 -6.88 4.23 -2.11
N ALA A 36 -6.41 3.28 -2.93
CA ALA A 36 -5.08 2.70 -2.77
C ALA A 36 -3.96 3.73 -2.90
N ALA A 37 -4.13 4.76 -3.74
CA ALA A 37 -3.17 5.86 -3.91
C ALA A 37 -3.14 6.85 -2.73
N LYS A 38 -4.13 6.81 -1.84
CA LYS A 38 -4.20 7.66 -0.64
C LYS A 38 -3.72 6.96 0.62
N LEU A 39 -3.44 5.66 0.55
CA LEU A 39 -3.01 4.87 1.69
C LEU A 39 -1.67 5.40 2.21
N THR A 40 -1.62 5.85 3.46
CA THR A 40 -0.37 6.32 4.06
C THR A 40 0.25 5.29 4.99
N ASP A 41 1.49 5.55 5.39
CA ASP A 41 2.19 4.69 6.36
C ASP A 41 1.50 4.72 7.73
N GLU A 42 0.92 5.87 8.10
CA GLU A 42 0.11 6.04 9.31
C GLU A 42 -1.15 5.17 9.26
N ASP A 43 -1.81 5.07 8.11
CA ASP A 43 -3.01 4.23 7.95
C ASP A 43 -2.66 2.75 8.17
N VAL A 44 -1.55 2.28 7.61
CA VAL A 44 -1.06 0.91 7.79
C VAL A 44 -0.65 0.66 9.24
N ALA A 45 0.02 1.63 9.87
CA ALA A 45 0.42 1.53 11.27
C ALA A 45 -0.78 1.52 12.22
N ALA A 46 -1.80 2.35 11.95
CA ALA A 46 -3.05 2.37 12.69
C ALA A 46 -3.81 1.05 12.55
N ALA A 47 -3.87 0.47 11.35
CA ALA A 47 -4.48 -0.82 11.09
C ALA A 47 -3.79 -1.99 11.81
N LEU A 48 -2.49 -1.85 12.11
CA LEU A 48 -1.73 -2.81 12.93
C LEU A 48 -1.98 -2.68 14.45
N GLY A 49 -2.83 -1.74 14.88
CA GLY A 49 -3.07 -1.44 16.30
C GLY A 49 -2.11 -0.42 16.89
N GLY A 50 -1.43 0.35 16.02
CA GLY A 50 -0.43 1.33 16.39
C GLY A 50 0.98 0.74 16.42
N LEU A 51 1.95 1.49 15.89
CA LEU A 51 3.36 1.20 16.06
C LEU A 51 4.03 2.29 16.91
N PRO A 52 5.01 1.94 17.75
CA PRO A 52 5.88 2.93 18.39
C PRO A 52 6.56 3.78 17.32
N GLU A 53 6.71 5.08 17.56
CA GLU A 53 7.29 6.05 16.61
C GLU A 53 8.65 5.59 16.05
N ALA A 54 9.46 4.95 16.89
CA ALA A 54 10.76 4.37 16.52
C ALA A 54 10.69 3.25 15.45
N LYS A 55 9.53 2.64 15.21
CA LYS A 55 9.31 1.59 14.19
C LYS A 55 8.49 2.05 13.00
N MET A 56 8.04 3.31 12.96
CA MET A 56 7.33 3.88 11.81
C MET A 56 8.16 3.71 10.53
N HIS A 57 9.45 4.01 10.56
CA HIS A 57 10.35 3.84 9.40
C HIS A 57 10.37 2.41 8.82
N CYS A 58 10.13 1.37 9.63
CA CYS A 58 10.07 -0.02 9.15
C CYS A 58 8.72 -0.40 8.52
N SER A 59 7.66 0.32 8.86
CA SER A 59 6.33 0.19 8.26
C SER A 59 6.24 0.94 6.92
N ASN A 60 7.07 1.99 6.75
CA ASN A 60 7.06 2.86 5.56
C ASN A 60 7.32 2.16 4.22
N LEU A 61 7.83 0.93 4.24
CA LEU A 61 8.12 0.19 3.02
C LEU A 61 6.85 -0.26 2.29
N ALA A 62 5.76 -0.53 3.02
CA ALA A 62 4.55 -1.10 2.42
C ALA A 62 3.77 -0.08 1.59
N ALA A 63 3.47 1.11 2.12
CA ALA A 63 2.72 2.12 1.36
C ALA A 63 3.58 2.70 0.23
N SER A 64 4.87 2.93 0.47
CA SER A 64 5.81 3.35 -0.58
C SER A 64 5.87 2.35 -1.75
N ALA A 65 5.94 1.03 -1.46
CA ALA A 65 5.93 0.00 -2.49
C ALA A 65 4.61 -0.05 -3.27
N LEU A 66 3.48 0.15 -2.58
CA LEU A 66 2.17 0.24 -3.22
C LEU A 66 2.09 1.44 -4.18
N HIS A 67 2.53 2.62 -3.74
CA HIS A 67 2.53 3.83 -4.57
C HIS A 67 3.39 3.66 -5.84
N LEU A 68 4.56 3.05 -5.70
CA LEU A 68 5.41 2.71 -6.85
C LEU A 68 4.72 1.74 -7.81
N ALA A 69 4.05 0.71 -7.28
CA ALA A 69 3.30 -0.23 -8.10
C ALA A 69 2.14 0.44 -8.86
N LEU A 70 1.44 1.37 -8.22
CA LEU A 70 0.38 2.18 -8.83
C LEU A 70 0.93 3.10 -9.93
N GLU A 71 2.06 3.76 -9.70
CA GLU A 71 2.68 4.60 -10.75
C GLU A 71 3.14 3.76 -11.95
N VAL A 72 3.72 2.58 -11.75
CA VAL A 72 4.05 1.66 -12.85
C VAL A 72 2.78 1.23 -13.61
N TYR A 73 1.67 1.04 -12.89
CA TYR A 73 0.38 0.76 -13.52
C TYR A 73 -0.10 1.95 -14.35
N TYR A 74 -0.07 3.18 -13.81
CA TYR A 74 -0.46 4.39 -14.53
C TYR A 74 0.42 4.71 -15.73
N GLN A 75 1.71 4.36 -15.70
CA GLN A 75 2.58 4.48 -16.86
C GLN A 75 2.17 3.57 -18.02
N LYS A 76 1.63 2.38 -17.70
CA LYS A 76 1.11 1.43 -18.70
C LYS A 76 -0.34 1.74 -19.10
N HIS A 77 -1.10 2.35 -18.19
CA HIS A 77 -2.52 2.66 -18.31
C HIS A 77 -2.79 4.14 -17.94
N PRO A 78 -2.37 5.10 -18.77
CA PRO A 78 -2.53 6.51 -18.48
C PRO A 78 -3.99 6.95 -18.31
N GLU A 79 -4.95 6.21 -18.88
CA GLU A 79 -6.38 6.40 -18.72
C GLU A 79 -6.89 6.15 -17.30
N ALA A 80 -6.17 5.36 -16.51
CA ALA A 80 -6.54 5.00 -15.15
C ALA A 80 -5.97 5.97 -14.09
N ARG A 81 -5.10 6.91 -14.51
CA ARG A 81 -4.54 7.91 -13.60
C ARG A 81 -5.66 8.86 -13.14
N PRO A 82 -5.85 9.09 -11.84
CA PRO A 82 -6.83 10.06 -11.37
C PRO A 82 -6.50 11.44 -11.97
N LYS A 83 -7.45 11.98 -12.71
CA LYS A 83 -7.40 13.37 -13.19
C LYS A 83 -7.77 14.23 -12.00
N GLY A 84 -6.78 14.93 -11.45
CA GLY A 84 -6.95 15.85 -10.33
C GLY A 84 -7.99 16.93 -10.61
#